data_AF-A0A1Y0HU01-F1
#
_entry.id   AF-A0A1Y0HU01-F1
#
_cell.length_a   1.000
_cell.length_b   1.000
_cell.length_c   1.000
_cell.angle_alpha   90.00
_cell.angle_beta   90.00
_cell.angle_gamma   90.00
#
_symmetry.space_group_name_H-M   'P 1'
#
loop_
_entity.id
_entity.type
_entity.pdbx_description
1 polymer ?
#
loop_
_entity_poly.entity_id
_entity_poly.type
_entity_poly.pdbx_seq_one_letter_code
_entity_poly.pdbx_strand_id
1 'polypeptide(L)'
;MSGLWGADVRALRALASTLRGGADALRTHRAQVASVVDAATRWEGPDAAEFRNDWAASLGPSLATTATLLDAAADQLAADADQQESASSDGGGTPGGPGGGPTSGPGGPQQTVPTPTPGEYAAMDASERAEWLENATDAQVAALYAQMVRLGVDPDSPGFSDLAVAHWTRVAAGEAGFDFAEWDPSAGASANREIIEGVYTYYGELYLDNPWMQWAGMAAMIGPSFAAGFFDLDMMRQLAQGVATGAQALPPGVDRAALEAIATMSDAELGFYENQFLSMQREIFVDQAVMHEAYLNGGMEEMERLLEAGVIDDAAYQAWSDIEAGRGGDAQALADGNTALLWREQNQIIADDWQTMRGHPVTGEAFTYLMTLVGEPSIPGAGTYAQYDPFTVSVETPGPENIGIPFTGISFDNPVQGTVTVETPLPGGNIADQATRWEYISNDTLPAYQQLVTQHPDQAAQIIGTDVSDRIDDYRLTNPARIGRILDRLTEWDVDVDQ
;
A
#
# COMPACT_ATOMS: atom_id res chain seq x y z
N MET A 1 -26.16 -9.38 2.61
CA MET A 1 -26.17 -8.14 3.41
C MET A 1 -24.80 -8.10 4.08
N SER A 2 -23.82 -7.45 3.46
CA SER A 2 -22.52 -7.24 4.09
C SER A 2 -22.74 -6.30 5.27
N GLY A 3 -22.38 -6.75 6.46
CA GLY A 3 -22.29 -5.87 7.61
C GLY A 3 -21.04 -5.03 7.42
N LEU A 4 -21.17 -3.86 6.80
CA LEU A 4 -20.20 -2.78 6.99
C LEU A 4 -20.19 -2.47 8.49
N TRP A 5 -19.18 -2.98 9.18
CA TRP A 5 -18.90 -2.56 10.55
C TRP A 5 -18.49 -1.09 10.47
N GLY A 6 -19.30 -0.21 11.05
CA GLY A 6 -19.03 1.22 11.07
C GLY A 6 -17.66 1.53 11.68
N ALA A 7 -16.98 2.55 11.14
CA ALA A 7 -15.69 3.03 11.64
C ALA A 7 -15.69 3.25 13.17
N ASP A 8 -14.55 3.00 13.85
CA ASP A 8 -14.47 3.20 15.30
C ASP A 8 -14.73 4.68 15.66
N VAL A 9 -15.88 4.95 16.30
CA VAL A 9 -16.32 6.29 16.74
C VAL A 9 -15.26 7.01 17.58
N ARG A 10 -14.52 6.28 18.44
CA ARG A 10 -13.45 6.87 19.25
C ARG A 10 -12.27 7.26 18.36
N ALA A 11 -11.95 6.43 17.39
CA ALA A 11 -10.87 6.69 16.45
C ALA A 11 -11.18 7.92 15.57
N LEU A 12 -12.42 8.05 15.06
CA LEU A 12 -12.88 9.23 14.33
C LEU A 12 -12.75 10.51 15.17
N ARG A 13 -13.19 10.48 16.44
CA ARG A 13 -13.09 11.62 17.36
C ARG A 13 -11.63 11.98 17.68
N ALA A 14 -10.76 10.98 17.86
CA ALA A 14 -9.34 11.19 18.09
C ALA A 14 -8.68 11.85 16.87
N LEU A 15 -8.98 11.38 15.66
CA LEU A 15 -8.49 11.96 14.43
C LEU A 15 -8.95 13.42 14.26
N ALA A 16 -10.24 13.71 14.47
CA ALA A 16 -10.76 15.06 14.44
C ALA A 16 -10.02 16.00 15.42
N SER A 17 -9.68 15.51 16.62
CA SER A 17 -8.90 16.29 17.58
C SER A 17 -7.47 16.60 17.08
N THR A 18 -6.82 15.63 16.43
CA THR A 18 -5.48 15.80 15.85
C THR A 18 -5.48 16.83 14.73
N LEU A 19 -6.46 16.76 13.81
CA LEU A 19 -6.59 17.72 12.71
C LEU A 19 -6.79 19.16 13.21
N ARG A 20 -7.62 19.36 14.25
CA ARG A 20 -7.78 20.68 14.91
C ARG A 20 -6.48 21.18 15.53
N GLY A 21 -5.72 20.29 16.17
CA GLY A 21 -4.39 20.61 16.70
C GLY A 21 -3.41 21.09 15.62
N GLY A 22 -3.38 20.42 14.47
CA GLY A 22 -2.59 20.84 13.31
C GLY A 22 -3.03 22.20 12.74
N ALA A 23 -4.33 22.44 12.66
CA ALA A 23 -4.88 23.73 12.23
C ALA A 23 -4.42 24.89 13.14
N ASP A 24 -4.42 24.67 14.46
CA ASP A 24 -3.95 25.67 15.43
C ASP A 24 -2.44 25.91 15.36
N ALA A 25 -1.65 24.87 15.07
CA ALA A 25 -0.22 25.00 14.83
C ALA A 25 0.07 25.86 13.59
N LEU A 26 -0.61 25.60 12.46
CA LEU A 26 -0.47 26.40 11.23
C LEU A 26 -0.85 27.87 11.45
N ARG A 27 -1.94 28.14 12.19
CA ARG A 27 -2.33 29.52 12.56
C ARG A 27 -1.26 30.20 13.40
N THR A 28 -0.66 29.47 14.34
CA THR A 28 0.40 29.97 15.21
C THR A 28 1.66 30.30 14.40
N HIS A 29 2.11 29.40 13.53
CA HIS A 29 3.28 29.65 12.67
C HIS A 29 3.05 30.81 11.71
N ARG A 30 1.88 30.89 11.07
CA ARG A 30 1.50 32.03 10.23
C ARG A 30 1.57 33.36 11.00
N ALA A 31 1.04 33.40 12.23
CA ALA A 31 1.09 34.61 13.06
C ALA A 31 2.53 34.99 13.46
N GLN A 32 3.37 34.00 13.77
CA GLN A 32 4.79 34.21 14.07
C GLN A 32 5.54 34.79 12.86
N VAL A 33 5.39 34.21 11.67
CA VAL A 33 6.04 34.69 10.45
C VAL A 33 5.54 36.10 10.10
N ALA A 34 4.22 36.34 10.14
CA ALA A 34 3.66 37.68 9.90
C ALA A 34 4.25 38.72 10.88
N SER A 35 4.37 38.37 12.17
CA SER A 35 4.98 39.26 13.15
C SER A 35 6.46 39.54 12.85
N VAL A 36 7.22 38.56 12.36
CA VAL A 36 8.64 38.75 11.99
C VAL A 36 8.75 39.63 10.75
N VAL A 37 7.93 39.38 9.73
CA VAL A 37 7.90 40.15 8.48
C VAL A 37 7.52 41.61 8.73
N ASP A 38 6.51 41.85 9.57
CA ASP A 38 6.06 43.19 9.94
C ASP A 38 7.08 43.92 10.83
N ALA A 39 7.77 43.20 11.73
CA ALA A 39 8.77 43.76 12.64
C ALA A 39 10.15 43.97 11.98
N ALA A 40 10.40 43.42 10.78
CA ALA A 40 11.65 43.53 10.06
C ALA A 40 11.85 44.93 9.43
N THR A 41 11.90 45.97 10.27
CA THR A 41 12.05 47.38 9.84
C THR A 41 13.44 47.72 9.31
N ARG A 42 14.39 46.78 9.32
CA ARG A 42 15.75 46.94 8.77
C ARG A 42 15.98 46.13 7.49
N TRP A 43 15.02 45.31 7.09
CA TRP A 43 15.07 44.54 5.86
C TRP A 43 14.31 45.32 4.78
N GLU A 44 15.06 46.13 4.03
CA GLU A 44 14.56 46.99 2.96
C GLU A 44 15.23 46.64 1.63
N GLY A 45 14.53 46.83 0.51
CA GLY A 45 15.04 46.52 -0.83
C GLY A 45 14.01 45.77 -1.69
N PRO A 46 14.33 45.50 -2.96
CA PRO A 46 13.46 44.78 -3.90
C PRO A 46 13.01 43.41 -3.38
N ASP A 47 13.94 42.57 -2.91
CA ASP A 47 13.65 41.22 -2.41
C ASP A 47 12.72 41.25 -1.17
N ALA A 48 12.91 42.24 -0.30
CA ALA A 48 12.06 42.43 0.87
C ALA A 48 10.64 42.92 0.48
N ALA A 49 10.49 43.61 -0.65
CA ALA A 49 9.19 44.01 -1.16
C ALA A 49 8.50 42.84 -1.88
N GLU A 50 9.25 42.05 -2.64
CA GLU A 50 8.81 40.84 -3.32
C GLU A 50 8.33 39.80 -2.31
N PHE A 51 9.14 39.42 -1.32
CA PHE A 51 8.72 38.46 -0.30
C PHE A 51 7.48 38.94 0.49
N ARG A 52 7.40 40.24 0.83
CA ARG A 52 6.19 40.78 1.50
C ARG A 52 4.95 40.66 0.61
N ASN A 53 5.12 40.89 -0.70
CA ASN A 53 4.06 40.72 -1.68
C ASN A 53 3.65 39.25 -1.78
N ASP A 54 4.61 38.32 -1.90
CA ASP A 54 4.35 36.88 -1.98
C ASP A 54 3.73 36.33 -0.70
N TRP A 55 4.19 36.80 0.47
CA TRP A 55 3.59 36.48 1.76
C TRP A 55 2.15 36.96 1.85
N ALA A 56 1.87 38.19 1.44
CA ALA A 56 0.53 38.77 1.49
C ALA A 56 -0.42 38.17 0.45
N ALA A 57 0.09 37.81 -0.73
CA ALA A 57 -0.69 37.36 -1.87
C ALA A 57 -0.89 35.84 -1.90
N SER A 58 0.10 35.05 -1.46
CA SER A 58 0.14 33.60 -1.67
C SER A 58 0.42 32.82 -0.38
N LEU A 59 1.60 32.96 0.24
CA LEU A 59 2.05 32.07 1.32
C LEU A 59 1.25 32.22 2.63
N GLY A 60 0.98 33.45 3.06
CA GLY A 60 0.16 33.70 4.24
C GLY A 60 -1.29 33.22 4.07
N PRO A 61 -1.95 33.52 2.94
CA PRO A 61 -3.26 32.95 2.58
C PRO A 61 -3.28 31.42 2.44
N SER A 62 -2.25 30.78 1.89
CA SER A 62 -2.21 29.32 1.74
C SER A 62 -2.20 28.61 3.09
N LEU A 63 -1.37 29.06 4.04
CA LEU A 63 -1.35 28.51 5.42
C LEU A 63 -2.70 28.66 6.12
N ALA A 64 -3.37 29.81 5.96
CA ALA A 64 -4.71 30.04 6.52
C ALA A 64 -5.77 29.15 5.87
N THR A 65 -5.65 28.91 4.56
CA THR A 65 -6.53 28.03 3.80
C THR A 65 -6.36 26.59 4.28
N THR A 66 -5.12 26.08 4.37
CA THR A 66 -4.83 24.74 4.89
C THR A 66 -5.39 24.54 6.31
N ALA A 67 -5.23 25.52 7.21
CA ALA A 67 -5.81 25.45 8.55
C ALA A 67 -7.35 25.38 8.55
N THR A 68 -8.01 26.01 7.56
CA THR A 68 -9.48 25.93 7.39
C THR A 68 -9.91 24.56 6.86
N LEU A 69 -9.12 23.97 5.95
CA LEU A 69 -9.38 22.62 5.41
C LEU A 69 -9.27 21.56 6.50
N LEU A 70 -8.27 21.67 7.38
CA LEU A 70 -8.11 20.76 8.52
C LEU A 70 -9.28 20.84 9.50
N ASP A 71 -9.77 22.05 9.80
CA ASP A 71 -10.97 22.23 10.65
C ASP A 71 -12.21 21.59 10.00
N ALA A 72 -12.41 21.80 8.70
CA ALA A 72 -13.56 21.24 7.99
C ALA A 72 -13.52 19.71 7.93
N ALA A 73 -12.34 19.12 7.70
CA ALA A 73 -12.13 17.68 7.82
C ALA A 73 -12.41 17.17 9.24
N ALA A 74 -11.97 17.90 10.28
CA ALA A 74 -12.26 17.54 11.66
C ALA A 74 -13.76 17.60 12.01
N ASP A 75 -14.47 18.60 11.50
CA ASP A 75 -15.90 18.75 11.74
C ASP A 75 -16.71 17.66 11.05
N GLN A 76 -16.32 17.26 9.83
CA GLN A 76 -16.94 16.15 9.11
C GLN A 76 -16.75 14.82 9.86
N LEU A 77 -15.51 14.50 10.27
CA LEU A 77 -15.22 13.28 11.05
C LEU A 77 -15.99 13.23 12.38
N ALA A 78 -16.17 14.38 13.05
CA ALA A 78 -16.96 14.46 14.27
C ALA A 78 -18.45 14.21 13.99
N ALA A 79 -18.98 14.76 12.89
CA ALA A 79 -20.36 14.51 12.46
C ALA A 79 -20.58 13.04 12.09
N ASP A 80 -19.62 12.42 11.40
CA ASP A 80 -19.67 11.00 11.03
C ASP A 80 -19.62 10.10 12.28
N ALA A 81 -18.79 10.44 13.26
CA ALA A 81 -18.75 9.77 14.55
C ALA A 81 -20.09 9.85 15.30
N ASP A 82 -20.73 11.02 15.32
CA ASP A 82 -22.02 11.23 15.97
C ASP A 82 -23.16 10.48 15.24
N GLN A 83 -23.11 10.43 13.89
CA GLN A 83 -24.06 9.65 13.09
C GLN A 83 -23.93 8.15 13.40
N GLN A 84 -22.71 7.62 13.48
CA GLN A 84 -22.50 6.22 13.81
C GLN A 84 -22.92 5.86 15.24
N GLU A 85 -22.68 6.75 16.21
CA GLU A 85 -23.15 6.59 17.61
C GLU A 85 -24.68 6.62 17.70
N SER A 86 -25.34 7.51 16.94
CA SER A 86 -26.81 7.57 16.88
C SER A 86 -27.42 6.33 16.22
N ALA A 87 -26.88 5.86 15.09
CA ALA A 87 -27.31 4.62 14.44
C ALA A 87 -27.15 3.39 15.35
N SER A 88 -26.07 3.34 16.13
CA SER A 88 -25.80 2.27 17.09
C SER A 88 -26.71 2.31 18.32
N SER A 89 -27.12 3.51 18.76
CA SER A 89 -28.00 3.68 19.93
C SER A 89 -29.48 3.54 19.59
N ASP A 90 -29.91 3.94 18.39
CA ASP A 90 -31.27 3.70 17.87
C ASP A 90 -31.48 2.22 17.46
N GLY A 91 -30.40 1.46 17.26
CA GLY A 91 -30.42 0.00 17.14
C GLY A 91 -30.52 -0.74 18.49
N GLY A 92 -30.45 -0.03 19.62
CA GLY A 92 -30.41 -0.60 20.97
C GLY A 92 -31.76 -0.62 21.68
N GLY A 93 -32.66 -1.56 21.37
CA GLY A 93 -33.94 -1.68 22.09
C GLY A 93 -34.78 -2.95 21.93
N THR A 94 -34.59 -3.90 22.86
CA THR A 94 -35.50 -4.96 23.39
C THR A 94 -35.34 -6.41 22.90
N PRO A 95 -35.04 -7.38 23.81
CA PRO A 95 -35.10 -8.82 23.54
C PRO A 95 -36.52 -9.38 23.78
N GLY A 96 -37.07 -10.11 22.80
CA GLY A 96 -38.28 -10.92 23.03
C GLY A 96 -39.01 -11.38 21.77
N GLY A 97 -38.87 -12.67 21.43
CA GLY A 97 -39.76 -13.39 20.52
C GLY A 97 -39.12 -14.65 19.92
N PRO A 98 -39.55 -15.87 20.29
CA PRO A 98 -38.97 -17.10 19.77
C PRO A 98 -39.56 -17.42 18.40
N GLY A 99 -38.73 -17.71 17.39
CA GLY A 99 -39.24 -18.28 16.16
C GLY A 99 -38.29 -18.14 14.97
N GLY A 100 -37.78 -19.28 14.52
CA GLY A 100 -37.10 -19.43 13.23
C GLY A 100 -35.59 -19.35 13.34
N GLY A 101 -34.98 -20.36 13.98
CA GLY A 101 -33.54 -20.55 13.83
C GLY A 101 -33.20 -20.70 12.34
N PRO A 102 -32.17 -20.01 11.81
CA PRO A 102 -31.57 -20.47 10.59
C PRO A 102 -31.01 -21.85 10.88
N THR A 103 -31.27 -22.80 10.00
CA THR A 103 -30.53 -24.05 9.97
C THR A 103 -29.09 -23.72 9.58
N SER A 104 -28.30 -23.25 10.54
CA SER A 104 -26.88 -23.56 10.56
C SER A 104 -26.81 -25.06 10.79
N GLY A 105 -26.70 -25.79 9.68
CA GLY A 105 -26.21 -27.15 9.76
C GLY A 105 -24.85 -27.07 10.47
N PRO A 106 -24.61 -27.86 11.53
CA PRO A 106 -23.23 -28.13 11.92
C PRO A 106 -22.56 -28.70 10.68
N GLY A 107 -21.32 -28.27 10.39
CA GLY A 107 -20.48 -28.74 9.27
C GLY A 107 -21.06 -29.98 8.63
N GLY A 108 -21.86 -29.76 7.57
CA GLY A 108 -22.36 -30.89 6.80
C GLY A 108 -21.12 -31.66 6.39
N PRO A 109 -21.09 -33.01 6.52
CA PRO A 109 -19.92 -33.76 6.10
C PRO A 109 -19.61 -33.29 4.68
N GLN A 110 -18.46 -32.62 4.51
CA GLN A 110 -17.94 -32.24 3.21
C GLN A 110 -18.10 -33.50 2.38
N GLN A 111 -18.94 -33.43 1.34
CA GLN A 111 -19.25 -34.62 0.57
C GLN A 111 -17.90 -35.13 0.11
N THR A 112 -17.49 -36.29 0.62
CA THR A 112 -16.17 -36.84 0.33
C THR A 112 -16.22 -37.25 -1.14
N VAL A 113 -15.88 -36.31 -2.02
CA VAL A 113 -15.65 -36.60 -3.43
C VAL A 113 -14.56 -37.66 -3.48
N PRO A 114 -14.72 -38.74 -4.26
CA PRO A 114 -13.67 -39.75 -4.36
C PRO A 114 -12.35 -39.11 -4.81
N THR A 115 -11.23 -39.47 -4.18
CA THR A 115 -9.91 -39.06 -4.65
C THR A 115 -9.61 -39.82 -5.94
N PRO A 116 -9.48 -39.15 -7.10
CA PRO A 116 -9.14 -39.82 -8.34
C PRO A 116 -7.71 -40.36 -8.26
N THR A 117 -7.43 -41.40 -9.05
CA THR A 117 -6.05 -41.77 -9.36
C THR A 117 -5.42 -40.71 -10.28
N PRO A 118 -4.08 -40.63 -10.39
CA PRO A 118 -3.43 -39.72 -11.33
C PRO A 118 -3.91 -39.84 -12.77
N GLY A 119 -4.20 -41.07 -13.25
CA GLY A 119 -4.71 -41.29 -14.59
C GLY A 119 -6.17 -40.85 -14.77
N GLU A 120 -7.00 -40.97 -13.74
CA GLU A 120 -8.38 -40.46 -13.77
C GLU A 120 -8.40 -38.92 -13.73
N TYR A 121 -7.56 -38.31 -12.90
CA TYR A 121 -7.46 -36.85 -12.80
C TYR A 121 -6.94 -36.22 -14.09
N ALA A 122 -5.96 -36.83 -14.75
CA ALA A 122 -5.47 -36.38 -16.06
C ALA A 122 -6.51 -36.55 -17.19
N ALA A 123 -7.47 -37.47 -17.03
CA ALA A 123 -8.53 -37.70 -18.00
C ALA A 123 -9.75 -36.77 -17.82
N MET A 124 -9.87 -36.11 -16.67
CA MET A 124 -10.89 -35.09 -16.42
C MET A 124 -10.67 -33.90 -17.35
N ASP A 125 -11.74 -33.20 -17.72
CA ASP A 125 -11.62 -31.88 -18.31
C ASP A 125 -11.27 -30.81 -17.26
N ALA A 126 -11.02 -29.58 -17.70
CA ALA A 126 -10.63 -28.49 -16.81
C ALA A 126 -11.73 -28.13 -15.79
N SER A 127 -13.01 -28.24 -16.17
CA SER A 127 -14.13 -27.92 -15.29
C SER A 127 -14.33 -29.00 -14.22
N GLU A 128 -14.19 -30.27 -14.60
CA GLU A 128 -14.24 -31.41 -13.66
C GLU A 128 -13.09 -31.35 -12.64
N ARG A 129 -11.87 -30.98 -13.07
CA ARG A 129 -10.75 -30.77 -12.15
C ARG A 129 -10.99 -29.61 -11.19
N ALA A 130 -11.47 -28.47 -11.69
CA ALA A 130 -11.77 -27.31 -10.87
C ALA A 130 -12.85 -27.64 -9.82
N GLU A 131 -13.93 -28.31 -10.22
CA GLU A 131 -14.99 -28.74 -9.31
C GLU A 131 -14.46 -29.75 -8.28
N TRP A 132 -13.59 -30.67 -8.67
CA TRP A 132 -12.96 -31.58 -7.72
C TRP A 132 -12.07 -30.84 -6.72
N LEU A 133 -11.20 -29.93 -7.19
CA LEU A 133 -10.33 -29.14 -6.33
C LEU A 133 -11.15 -28.33 -5.33
N GLU A 134 -12.21 -27.65 -5.76
CA GLU A 134 -13.10 -26.88 -4.89
C GLU A 134 -13.70 -27.72 -3.75
N ASN A 135 -14.07 -28.97 -4.03
CA ASN A 135 -14.73 -29.84 -3.05
C ASN A 135 -13.78 -30.76 -2.26
N ALA A 136 -12.55 -30.96 -2.75
CA ALA A 136 -11.57 -31.84 -2.13
C ALA A 136 -11.03 -31.25 -0.81
N THR A 137 -10.81 -32.12 0.17
CA THR A 137 -10.08 -31.76 1.39
C THR A 137 -8.58 -31.62 1.13
N ASP A 138 -7.87 -30.88 1.97
CA ASP A 138 -6.42 -30.68 1.84
C ASP A 138 -5.65 -32.00 1.86
N ALA A 139 -6.09 -32.94 2.68
CA ALA A 139 -5.53 -34.29 2.73
C ALA A 139 -5.68 -35.04 1.39
N GLN A 140 -6.77 -34.83 0.65
CA GLN A 140 -6.97 -35.46 -0.65
C GLN A 140 -6.11 -34.81 -1.74
N VAL A 141 -6.01 -33.48 -1.74
CA VAL A 141 -5.12 -32.75 -2.65
C VAL A 141 -3.67 -33.16 -2.42
N ALA A 142 -3.21 -33.15 -1.17
CA ALA A 142 -1.86 -33.58 -0.80
C ALA A 142 -1.59 -35.05 -1.13
N ALA A 143 -2.55 -35.94 -0.89
CA ALA A 143 -2.40 -37.36 -1.22
C ALA A 143 -2.27 -37.59 -2.73
N LEU A 144 -3.06 -36.89 -3.55
CA LEU A 144 -2.97 -37.00 -5.00
C LEU A 144 -1.64 -36.43 -5.51
N TYR A 145 -1.24 -35.26 -5.02
CA TYR A 145 0.04 -34.65 -5.39
C TYR A 145 1.22 -35.55 -5.06
N ALA A 146 1.30 -36.03 -3.81
CA ALA A 146 2.34 -36.96 -3.38
C ALA A 146 2.31 -38.30 -4.13
N GLN A 147 1.15 -38.72 -4.65
CA GLN A 147 1.05 -39.90 -5.50
C GLN A 147 1.60 -39.62 -6.90
N MET A 148 1.30 -38.47 -7.50
CA MET A 148 1.85 -38.07 -8.80
C MET A 148 3.39 -37.98 -8.76
N VAL A 149 3.93 -37.30 -7.75
CA VAL A 149 5.39 -37.17 -7.56
C VAL A 149 6.04 -38.55 -7.38
N ARG A 150 5.49 -39.39 -6.50
CA ARG A 150 6.03 -40.75 -6.26
C ARG A 150 6.02 -41.65 -7.48
N LEU A 151 5.03 -41.50 -8.35
CA LEU A 151 4.91 -42.28 -9.58
C LEU A 151 5.73 -41.71 -10.74
N GLY A 152 6.35 -40.52 -10.56
CA GLY A 152 7.06 -39.83 -11.63
C GLY A 152 6.13 -39.46 -12.78
N VAL A 153 4.92 -38.99 -12.45
CA VAL A 153 4.03 -38.41 -13.47
C VAL A 153 4.73 -37.21 -14.09
N ASP A 154 4.72 -37.14 -15.42
CA ASP A 154 5.30 -36.05 -16.19
C ASP A 154 4.62 -34.72 -15.78
N PRO A 155 5.36 -33.71 -15.27
CA PRO A 155 4.77 -32.45 -14.82
C PRO A 155 4.03 -31.67 -15.92
N ASP A 156 4.34 -31.92 -17.20
CA ASP A 156 3.60 -31.37 -18.35
C ASP A 156 2.21 -32.04 -18.57
N SER A 157 1.86 -33.05 -17.75
CA SER A 157 0.59 -33.77 -17.88
C SER A 157 -0.62 -32.87 -17.55
N PRO A 158 -1.77 -33.06 -18.22
CA PRO A 158 -2.97 -32.27 -17.96
C PRO A 158 -3.38 -32.24 -16.48
N GLY A 159 -3.54 -31.03 -15.95
CA GLY A 159 -3.98 -30.78 -14.57
C GLY A 159 -2.88 -30.85 -13.51
N PHE A 160 -1.65 -31.26 -13.84
CA PHE A 160 -0.56 -31.30 -12.88
C PHE A 160 -0.30 -29.93 -12.26
N SER A 161 -0.21 -28.88 -13.09
CA SER A 161 -0.03 -27.50 -12.65
C SER A 161 -1.14 -27.03 -11.71
N ASP A 162 -2.41 -27.24 -12.09
CA ASP A 162 -3.58 -26.90 -11.26
C ASP A 162 -3.50 -27.57 -9.88
N LEU A 163 -3.08 -28.84 -9.85
CA LEU A 163 -2.94 -29.61 -8.60
C LEU A 163 -1.75 -29.13 -7.77
N ALA A 164 -0.62 -28.83 -8.40
CA ALA A 164 0.59 -28.34 -7.73
C ALA A 164 0.32 -26.99 -7.05
N VAL A 165 -0.28 -26.04 -7.78
CA VAL A 165 -0.69 -24.74 -7.24
C VAL A 165 -1.67 -24.93 -6.09
N ALA A 166 -2.72 -25.74 -6.28
CA ALA A 166 -3.70 -25.98 -5.21
C ALA A 166 -3.08 -26.64 -3.98
N HIS A 167 -2.16 -27.60 -4.16
CA HIS A 167 -1.46 -28.26 -3.07
C HIS A 167 -0.64 -27.26 -2.26
N TRP A 168 0.29 -26.55 -2.90
CA TRP A 168 1.21 -25.66 -2.22
C TRP A 168 0.51 -24.43 -1.64
N THR A 169 -0.56 -23.93 -2.29
CA THR A 169 -1.38 -22.84 -1.74
C THR A 169 -2.06 -23.27 -0.44
N ARG A 170 -2.57 -24.51 -0.36
CA ARG A 170 -3.21 -25.03 0.85
C ARG A 170 -2.22 -25.33 1.97
N VAL A 171 -1.02 -25.78 1.63
CA VAL A 171 0.08 -25.89 2.62
C VAL A 171 0.35 -24.51 3.21
N ALA A 172 0.61 -23.51 2.37
CA ALA A 172 0.87 -22.15 2.82
C ALA A 172 -0.29 -21.55 3.64
N ALA A 173 -1.54 -21.74 3.21
CA ALA A 173 -2.70 -21.25 3.95
C ALA A 173 -2.83 -21.92 5.33
N GLY A 174 -2.55 -23.22 5.39
CA GLY A 174 -2.51 -23.98 6.65
C GLY A 174 -1.43 -23.47 7.61
N GLU A 175 -0.22 -23.19 7.12
CA GLU A 175 0.85 -22.58 7.90
C GLU A 175 0.48 -21.15 8.34
N ALA A 176 -0.21 -20.39 7.49
CA ALA A 176 -0.75 -19.07 7.80
C ALA A 176 -2.00 -19.09 8.71
N GLY A 177 -2.51 -20.27 9.06
CA GLY A 177 -3.58 -20.44 10.05
C GLY A 177 -5.00 -20.24 9.53
N PHE A 178 -5.26 -20.34 8.21
CA PHE A 178 -6.59 -20.20 7.64
C PHE A 178 -6.90 -21.24 6.56
N ASP A 179 -8.19 -21.49 6.30
CA ASP A 179 -8.62 -22.33 5.17
C ASP A 179 -8.70 -21.47 3.90
N PHE A 180 -7.94 -21.83 2.87
CA PHE A 180 -7.91 -21.09 1.60
C PHE A 180 -9.29 -21.02 0.93
N ALA A 181 -10.17 -22.00 1.15
CA ALA A 181 -11.52 -21.98 0.62
C ALA A 181 -12.42 -20.90 1.26
N GLU A 182 -12.07 -20.44 2.46
CA GLU A 182 -12.78 -19.36 3.17
C GLU A 182 -12.32 -17.96 2.74
N TRP A 183 -11.24 -17.85 1.97
CA TRP A 183 -10.71 -16.56 1.54
C TRP A 183 -11.52 -15.96 0.38
N ASP A 184 -12.45 -15.08 0.72
CA ASP A 184 -13.28 -14.31 -0.21
C ASP A 184 -12.93 -12.80 -0.17
N PRO A 185 -12.09 -12.30 -1.10
CA PRO A 185 -11.78 -10.88 -1.22
C PRO A 185 -13.01 -9.97 -1.33
N SER A 186 -14.11 -10.45 -1.91
CA SER A 186 -15.31 -9.63 -2.12
C SER A 186 -16.11 -9.36 -0.83
N ALA A 187 -15.79 -10.08 0.25
CA ALA A 187 -16.36 -9.85 1.57
C ALA A 187 -15.82 -8.58 2.26
N GLY A 188 -14.76 -7.97 1.71
CA GLY A 188 -14.13 -6.75 2.22
C GLY A 188 -13.07 -7.01 3.30
N ALA A 189 -12.29 -5.99 3.64
CA ALA A 189 -11.08 -6.12 4.46
C ALA A 189 -11.44 -6.49 5.90
N SER A 190 -12.53 -5.95 6.42
CA SER A 190 -13.00 -6.26 7.77
C SER A 190 -13.36 -7.73 7.94
N ALA A 191 -13.99 -8.35 6.94
CA ALA A 191 -14.32 -9.77 6.97
C ALA A 191 -13.08 -10.66 6.84
N ASN A 192 -12.07 -10.18 6.09
CA ASN A 192 -10.81 -10.89 5.86
C ASN A 192 -9.70 -10.54 6.87
N ARG A 193 -9.99 -9.82 7.97
CA ARG A 193 -8.96 -9.31 8.89
C ARG A 193 -8.04 -10.41 9.41
N GLU A 194 -8.60 -11.52 9.88
CA GLU A 194 -7.81 -12.63 10.42
C GLU A 194 -6.92 -13.27 9.35
N ILE A 195 -7.40 -13.36 8.10
CA ILE A 195 -6.63 -13.88 6.96
C ILE A 195 -5.48 -12.90 6.60
N ILE A 196 -5.77 -11.60 6.52
CA ILE A 196 -4.77 -10.56 6.24
C ILE A 196 -3.65 -10.60 7.28
N GLU A 197 -4.00 -10.67 8.56
CA GLU A 197 -3.05 -10.77 9.67
C GLU A 197 -2.26 -12.09 9.61
N GLY A 198 -2.93 -13.21 9.33
CA GLY A 198 -2.31 -14.52 9.16
C GLY A 198 -1.28 -14.57 8.04
N VAL A 199 -1.59 -13.99 6.87
CA VAL A 199 -0.67 -13.93 5.70
C VAL A 199 0.63 -13.21 6.05
N TYR A 200 0.57 -12.05 6.71
CA TYR A 200 1.79 -11.31 7.06
C TYR A 200 2.51 -11.89 8.27
N THR A 201 1.79 -12.59 9.16
CA THR A 201 2.41 -13.38 10.24
C THR A 201 3.23 -14.51 9.63
N TYR A 202 2.65 -15.26 8.69
CA TYR A 202 3.30 -16.34 7.95
C TYR A 202 4.59 -15.87 7.25
N TYR A 203 4.54 -14.77 6.48
CA TYR A 203 5.77 -14.26 5.85
C TYR A 203 6.82 -13.80 6.86
N GLY A 204 6.39 -13.29 8.02
CA GLY A 204 7.28 -12.95 9.11
C GLY A 204 7.96 -14.18 9.70
N GLU A 205 7.20 -15.23 9.99
CA GLU A 205 7.70 -16.51 10.49
C GLU A 205 8.66 -17.18 9.50
N LEU A 206 8.32 -17.19 8.21
CA LEU A 206 9.21 -17.67 7.15
C LEU A 206 10.60 -17.00 7.22
N TYR A 207 10.65 -15.67 7.32
CA TYR A 207 11.90 -14.95 7.43
C TYR A 207 12.62 -15.19 8.76
N LEU A 208 11.91 -15.22 9.88
CA LEU A 208 12.50 -15.42 11.19
C LEU A 208 13.14 -16.80 11.32
N ASP A 209 12.52 -17.83 10.74
CA ASP A 209 13.06 -19.19 10.68
C ASP A 209 14.14 -19.33 9.61
N ASN A 210 14.03 -18.57 8.52
CA ASN A 210 14.93 -18.62 7.37
C ASN A 210 15.35 -17.21 6.92
N PRO A 211 16.34 -16.56 7.57
CA PRO A 211 16.73 -15.17 7.28
C PRO A 211 17.23 -14.89 5.85
N TRP A 212 17.47 -15.94 5.07
CA TRP A 212 17.80 -15.88 3.65
C TRP A 212 16.57 -15.69 2.74
N MET A 213 15.35 -15.87 3.26
CA MET A 213 14.08 -15.54 2.58
C MET A 213 13.80 -14.04 2.68
N GLN A 214 14.70 -13.23 2.14
CA GLN A 214 14.65 -11.77 2.29
C GLN A 214 13.40 -11.16 1.67
N TRP A 215 12.85 -11.72 0.59
CA TRP A 215 11.56 -11.30 0.02
C TRP A 215 10.43 -11.43 1.05
N ALA A 216 10.31 -12.58 1.72
CA ALA A 216 9.29 -12.80 2.75
C ALA A 216 9.45 -11.81 3.92
N GLY A 217 10.68 -11.53 4.34
CA GLY A 217 10.94 -10.53 5.38
C GLY A 217 10.55 -9.10 4.96
N MET A 218 10.73 -8.75 3.68
CA MET A 218 10.32 -7.45 3.14
C MET A 218 8.80 -7.36 3.07
N ALA A 219 8.13 -8.41 2.58
CA ALA A 219 6.68 -8.51 2.56
C ALA A 219 6.08 -8.43 3.97
N ALA A 220 6.68 -9.09 4.96
CA ALA A 220 6.26 -9.04 6.36
C ALA A 220 6.49 -7.67 7.00
N MET A 221 7.49 -6.91 6.55
CA MET A 221 7.76 -5.57 7.05
C MET A 221 6.81 -4.55 6.44
N ILE A 222 6.62 -4.54 5.12
CA ILE A 222 5.76 -3.60 4.36
C ILE A 222 4.28 -3.91 4.54
N GLY A 223 3.92 -5.19 4.59
CA GLY A 223 2.57 -5.71 4.64
C GLY A 223 1.60 -4.97 5.58
N PRO A 224 1.99 -4.70 6.85
CA PRO A 224 1.15 -3.95 7.77
C PRO A 224 0.74 -2.55 7.30
N SER A 225 1.64 -1.78 6.66
CA SER A 225 1.27 -0.44 6.17
C SER A 225 0.36 -0.51 4.95
N PHE A 226 0.54 -1.55 4.13
CA PHE A 226 -0.34 -1.84 3.01
C PHE A 226 -1.74 -2.30 3.47
N ALA A 227 -1.79 -3.21 4.43
CA ALA A 227 -3.03 -3.68 5.07
C ALA A 227 -3.80 -2.56 5.77
N ALA A 228 -3.11 -1.65 6.46
CA ALA A 228 -3.74 -0.48 7.06
C ALA A 228 -4.52 0.34 6.02
N GLY A 229 -3.99 0.46 4.79
CA GLY A 229 -4.65 1.08 3.65
C GLY A 229 -5.99 0.41 3.27
N PHE A 230 -6.09 -0.92 3.34
CA PHE A 230 -7.33 -1.64 3.07
C PHE A 230 -8.45 -1.22 4.01
N PHE A 231 -8.11 -1.09 5.30
CA PHE A 231 -9.07 -0.74 6.33
C PHE A 231 -9.39 0.77 6.36
N ASP A 232 -8.65 1.62 5.63
CA ASP A 232 -8.74 3.09 5.67
C ASP A 232 -9.48 3.70 4.48
N LEU A 233 -9.94 2.91 3.50
CA LEU A 233 -10.57 3.44 2.29
C LEU A 233 -11.76 4.37 2.58
N ASP A 234 -12.63 3.98 3.52
CA ASP A 234 -13.75 4.82 3.94
C ASP A 234 -13.28 6.09 4.67
N MET A 235 -12.24 5.98 5.50
CA MET A 235 -11.63 7.14 6.19
C MET A 235 -11.04 8.13 5.18
N MET A 236 -10.37 7.64 4.13
CA MET A 236 -9.83 8.46 3.06
C MET A 236 -10.94 9.24 2.33
N ARG A 237 -12.08 8.60 2.06
CA ARG A 237 -13.27 9.25 1.51
C ARG A 237 -13.83 10.33 2.46
N GLN A 238 -13.99 10.03 3.75
CA GLN A 238 -14.50 10.99 4.74
C GLN A 238 -13.59 12.23 4.87
N LEU A 239 -12.27 12.02 4.89
CA LEU A 239 -11.29 13.11 4.87
C LEU A 239 -11.43 13.97 3.60
N ALA A 240 -11.56 13.35 2.42
CA ALA A 240 -11.78 14.06 1.17
C ALA A 240 -13.08 14.88 1.17
N GLN A 241 -14.17 14.35 1.71
CA GLN A 241 -15.46 15.06 1.85
C GLN A 241 -15.34 16.31 2.73
N GLY A 242 -14.65 16.19 3.86
CA GLY A 242 -14.42 17.31 4.76
C GLY A 242 -13.58 18.42 4.12
N VAL A 243 -12.49 18.05 3.43
CA VAL A 243 -11.67 19.01 2.67
C VAL A 243 -12.47 19.67 1.55
N ALA A 244 -13.21 18.89 0.75
CA ALA A 244 -14.02 19.41 -0.35
C ALA A 244 -15.09 20.41 0.11
N THR A 245 -15.72 20.14 1.26
CA THR A 245 -16.75 21.00 1.85
C THR A 245 -16.17 22.30 2.43
N GLY A 246 -14.96 22.24 3.02
CA GLY A 246 -14.28 23.39 3.62
C GLY A 246 -13.54 24.30 2.65
N ALA A 247 -13.20 23.81 1.46
CA ALA A 247 -12.31 24.50 0.52
C ALA A 247 -13.00 25.59 -0.31
N GLN A 248 -12.82 26.88 0.05
CA GLN A 248 -13.08 27.97 -0.91
C GLN A 248 -11.99 28.03 -2.01
N ALA A 249 -10.75 27.72 -1.64
CA ALA A 249 -9.60 27.53 -2.53
C ALA A 249 -8.80 26.30 -2.07
N LEU A 250 -8.13 25.62 -3.00
CA LEU A 250 -7.23 24.50 -2.68
C LEU A 250 -5.77 24.96 -2.77
N PRO A 251 -4.84 24.32 -2.02
CA PRO A 251 -3.42 24.57 -2.17
C PRO A 251 -2.97 24.30 -3.62
N PRO A 252 -1.94 25.03 -4.12
CA PRO A 252 -1.31 24.71 -5.40
C PRO A 252 -0.89 23.22 -5.45
N GLY A 253 -1.20 22.55 -6.56
CA GLY A 253 -0.91 21.12 -6.76
C GLY A 253 -2.01 20.15 -6.32
N VAL A 254 -3.02 20.61 -5.57
CA VAL A 254 -4.19 19.78 -5.24
C VAL A 254 -5.28 19.98 -6.29
N ASP A 255 -5.52 18.95 -7.11
CA ASP A 255 -6.58 18.97 -8.11
C ASP A 255 -7.97 18.85 -7.46
N ARG A 256 -8.81 19.86 -7.71
CA ARG A 256 -10.20 19.87 -7.24
C ARG A 256 -11.01 18.72 -7.83
N ALA A 257 -10.80 18.38 -9.09
CA ALA A 257 -11.54 17.30 -9.74
C ALA A 257 -11.18 15.95 -9.11
N ALA A 258 -9.89 15.71 -8.84
CA ALA A 258 -9.44 14.53 -8.13
C ALA A 258 -10.03 14.45 -6.71
N LEU A 259 -9.98 15.54 -5.95
CA LEU A 259 -10.57 15.60 -4.60
C LEU A 259 -12.07 15.31 -4.63
N GLU A 260 -12.81 15.91 -5.55
CA GLU A 260 -14.25 15.69 -5.72
C GLU A 260 -14.54 14.24 -6.13
N ALA A 261 -13.72 13.63 -6.99
CA ALA A 261 -13.85 12.23 -7.38
C ALA A 261 -13.72 11.29 -6.17
N ILE A 262 -12.75 11.53 -5.27
CA ILE A 262 -12.62 10.77 -4.03
C ILE A 262 -13.82 11.02 -3.10
N ALA A 263 -14.16 12.29 -2.87
CA ALA A 263 -15.20 12.68 -1.93
C ALA A 263 -16.59 12.14 -2.30
N THR A 264 -16.85 11.95 -3.59
CA THR A 264 -18.15 11.52 -4.10
C THR A 264 -18.24 10.02 -4.40
N MET A 265 -17.20 9.24 -4.05
CA MET A 265 -17.23 7.78 -4.21
C MET A 265 -18.40 7.14 -3.46
N SER A 266 -19.15 6.30 -4.17
CA SER A 266 -20.18 5.46 -3.57
C SER A 266 -19.57 4.30 -2.78
N ASP A 267 -20.35 3.65 -1.93
CA ASP A 267 -19.88 2.44 -1.22
C ASP A 267 -19.53 1.30 -2.19
N ALA A 268 -20.22 1.22 -3.33
CA ALA A 268 -19.89 0.26 -4.38
C ALA A 268 -18.55 0.57 -5.05
N GLU A 269 -18.20 1.86 -5.15
CA GLU A 269 -16.93 2.32 -5.69
C GLU A 269 -15.77 1.98 -4.75
N LEU A 270 -15.95 2.24 -3.44
CA LEU A 270 -14.99 1.81 -2.43
C LEU A 270 -14.83 0.29 -2.39
N GLY A 271 -15.94 -0.45 -2.48
CA GLY A 271 -15.94 -1.91 -2.52
C GLY A 271 -15.20 -2.46 -3.74
N PHE A 272 -15.19 -1.75 -4.87
CA PHE A 272 -14.36 -2.11 -6.02
C PHE A 272 -12.86 -2.05 -5.66
N TYR A 273 -12.38 -0.91 -5.14
CA TYR A 273 -10.96 -0.76 -4.78
C TYR A 273 -10.53 -1.69 -3.66
N GLU A 274 -11.39 -1.87 -2.64
CA GLU A 274 -11.14 -2.82 -1.55
C GLU A 274 -10.97 -4.23 -2.10
N ASN A 275 -11.89 -4.67 -2.98
CA ASN A 275 -11.81 -5.98 -3.61
C ASN A 275 -10.57 -6.14 -4.50
N GLN A 276 -10.17 -5.11 -5.25
CA GLN A 276 -8.94 -5.16 -6.05
C GLN A 276 -7.71 -5.33 -5.18
N PHE A 277 -7.59 -4.57 -4.08
CA PHE A 277 -6.45 -4.70 -3.19
C PHE A 277 -6.38 -6.06 -2.48
N LEU A 278 -7.51 -6.61 -2.04
CA LEU A 278 -7.57 -7.93 -1.44
C LEU A 278 -7.32 -9.05 -2.47
N SER A 279 -7.77 -8.86 -3.72
CA SER A 279 -7.47 -9.80 -4.81
C SER A 279 -5.98 -9.80 -5.12
N MET A 280 -5.37 -8.62 -5.25
CA MET A 280 -3.92 -8.46 -5.43
C MET A 280 -3.12 -9.13 -4.31
N GLN A 281 -3.52 -8.98 -3.04
CA GLN A 281 -2.89 -9.70 -1.92
C GLN A 281 -2.99 -11.22 -2.09
N ARG A 282 -4.16 -11.73 -2.51
CA ARG A 282 -4.38 -13.15 -2.75
C ARG A 282 -3.55 -13.67 -3.92
N GLU A 283 -3.38 -12.88 -4.98
CA GLU A 283 -2.52 -13.22 -6.12
C GLU A 283 -1.04 -13.30 -5.73
N ILE A 284 -0.54 -12.34 -4.96
CA ILE A 284 0.80 -12.40 -4.36
C ILE A 284 0.95 -13.69 -3.54
N PHE A 285 -0.05 -14.03 -2.72
CA PHE A 285 0.01 -15.25 -1.90
C PHE A 285 0.06 -16.53 -2.73
N VAL A 286 -0.81 -16.67 -3.73
CA VAL A 286 -0.86 -17.85 -4.61
C VAL A 286 0.40 -17.98 -5.48
N ASP A 287 1.09 -16.89 -5.79
CA ASP A 287 2.38 -16.95 -6.49
C ASP A 287 3.54 -17.24 -5.53
N GLN A 288 3.73 -16.37 -4.55
CA GLN A 288 4.93 -16.37 -3.71
C GLN A 288 4.89 -17.44 -2.65
N ALA A 289 3.77 -17.63 -1.94
CA ALA A 289 3.70 -18.63 -0.88
C ALA A 289 3.80 -20.06 -1.44
N VAL A 290 3.27 -20.30 -2.65
CA VAL A 290 3.46 -21.56 -3.38
C VAL A 290 4.93 -21.86 -3.60
N MET A 291 5.69 -20.88 -4.10
CA MET A 291 7.13 -21.07 -4.34
C MET A 291 7.91 -21.30 -3.04
N HIS A 292 7.60 -20.55 -1.97
CA HIS A 292 8.29 -20.69 -0.68
C HIS A 292 8.05 -22.07 -0.06
N GLU A 293 6.80 -22.54 -0.03
CA GLU A 293 6.48 -23.87 0.53
C GLU A 293 7.04 -25.00 -0.32
N ALA A 294 6.93 -24.91 -1.64
CA ALA A 294 7.51 -25.91 -2.55
C ALA A 294 9.02 -26.05 -2.33
N TYR A 295 9.74 -24.92 -2.25
CA TYR A 295 11.17 -24.93 -1.99
C TYR A 295 11.53 -25.45 -0.59
N LEU A 296 10.80 -25.05 0.46
CA LEU A 296 11.06 -25.54 1.82
C LEU A 296 10.91 -27.05 1.95
N ASN A 297 9.94 -27.62 1.24
CA ASN A 297 9.59 -29.03 1.36
C ASN A 297 10.34 -29.93 0.36
N GLY A 298 10.75 -29.42 -0.79
CA GLY A 298 11.40 -30.22 -1.84
C GLY A 298 12.65 -29.61 -2.49
N GLY A 299 13.07 -28.41 -2.07
CA GLY A 299 14.27 -27.73 -2.57
C GLY A 299 14.23 -27.48 -4.07
N MET A 300 15.42 -27.39 -4.69
CA MET A 300 15.52 -27.14 -6.14
C MET A 300 14.92 -28.26 -7.01
N GLU A 301 14.81 -29.50 -6.53
CA GLU A 301 14.13 -30.57 -7.26
C GLU A 301 12.64 -30.26 -7.44
N GLU A 302 12.02 -29.67 -6.43
CA GLU A 302 10.63 -29.26 -6.52
C GLU A 302 10.45 -27.98 -7.35
N MET A 303 11.41 -27.05 -7.29
CA MET A 303 11.39 -25.89 -8.18
C MET A 303 11.53 -26.30 -9.66
N GLU A 304 12.36 -27.30 -9.96
CA GLU A 304 12.48 -27.85 -11.32
C GLU A 304 11.16 -28.49 -11.75
N ARG A 305 10.46 -29.20 -10.84
CA ARG A 305 9.13 -29.76 -11.11
C ARG A 305 8.09 -28.68 -11.41
N LEU A 306 8.10 -27.57 -10.67
CA LEU A 306 7.20 -26.44 -10.93
C LEU A 306 7.52 -25.74 -12.25
N LEU A 307 8.79 -25.67 -12.64
CA LEU A 307 9.21 -25.16 -13.94
C LEU A 307 8.71 -26.07 -15.07
N GLU A 308 8.94 -27.38 -14.95
CA GLU A 308 8.46 -28.39 -15.91
C GLU A 308 6.93 -28.38 -16.02
N ALA A 309 6.21 -28.14 -14.91
CA ALA A 309 4.75 -28.01 -14.92
C ALA A 309 4.25 -26.68 -15.53
N GLY A 310 5.13 -25.72 -15.82
CA GLY A 310 4.77 -24.37 -16.23
C GLY A 310 4.08 -23.54 -15.13
N VAL A 311 4.24 -23.92 -13.85
CA VAL A 311 3.74 -23.15 -12.71
C VAL A 311 4.61 -21.92 -12.47
N ILE A 312 5.93 -22.06 -12.62
CA ILE A 312 6.90 -20.96 -12.58
C ILE A 312 7.62 -20.85 -13.93
N ASP A 313 8.15 -19.66 -14.22
CA ASP A 313 8.96 -19.43 -15.42
C ASP A 313 10.47 -19.59 -15.15
N ASP A 314 11.28 -19.52 -16.22
CA ASP A 314 12.74 -19.63 -16.14
C ASP A 314 13.35 -18.57 -15.20
N ALA A 315 12.76 -17.37 -15.14
CA ALA A 315 13.27 -16.28 -14.32
C ALA A 315 13.03 -16.55 -12.83
N ALA A 316 11.84 -17.05 -12.47
CA ALA A 316 11.54 -17.50 -11.12
C ALA A 316 12.42 -18.69 -10.70
N TYR A 317 12.60 -19.69 -11.58
CA TYR A 317 13.52 -20.80 -11.30
C TYR A 317 14.96 -20.32 -11.07
N GLN A 318 15.44 -19.39 -11.90
CA GLN A 318 16.76 -18.79 -11.73
C GLN A 318 16.86 -18.02 -10.40
N ALA A 319 15.83 -17.27 -10.00
CA ALA A 319 15.80 -16.57 -8.72
C ALA A 319 15.98 -17.53 -7.54
N TRP A 320 15.31 -18.69 -7.56
CA TRP A 320 15.49 -19.72 -6.53
C TRP A 320 16.86 -20.40 -6.58
N SER A 321 17.43 -20.59 -7.77
CA SER A 321 18.82 -21.05 -7.93
C SER A 321 19.82 -20.07 -7.31
N ASP A 322 19.61 -18.76 -7.49
CA ASP A 322 20.45 -17.72 -6.89
C ASP A 322 20.28 -17.67 -5.36
N ILE A 323 19.06 -17.87 -4.84
CA ILE A 323 18.81 -18.01 -3.40
C ILE A 323 19.51 -19.26 -2.83
N GLU A 324 19.47 -20.41 -3.51
CA GLU A 324 20.18 -21.63 -3.11
C GLU A 324 21.71 -21.39 -3.07
N ALA A 325 22.27 -20.74 -4.09
CA ALA A 325 23.68 -20.35 -4.10
C ALA A 325 24.01 -19.39 -2.94
N GLY A 326 23.09 -18.47 -2.63
CA GLY A 326 23.17 -17.55 -1.52
C GLY A 326 23.20 -18.24 -0.15
N ARG A 327 22.37 -19.26 0.05
CA ARG A 327 22.44 -20.14 1.24
C ARG A 327 23.78 -20.87 1.35
N GLY A 328 24.41 -21.15 0.21
CA GLY A 328 25.77 -21.69 0.10
C GLY A 328 26.90 -20.68 0.40
N GLY A 329 26.57 -19.40 0.59
CA GLY A 329 27.51 -18.34 0.97
C GLY A 329 27.71 -17.22 -0.06
N ASP A 330 27.00 -17.23 -1.20
CA ASP A 330 27.06 -16.14 -2.19
C ASP A 330 26.08 -15.01 -1.85
N ALA A 331 26.54 -14.03 -1.08
CA ALA A 331 25.69 -12.92 -0.64
C ALA A 331 25.11 -12.09 -1.80
N GLN A 332 25.78 -12.01 -2.95
CA GLN A 332 25.27 -11.27 -4.11
C GLN A 332 24.14 -12.07 -4.77
N ALA A 333 24.33 -13.36 -5.00
CA ALA A 333 23.27 -14.23 -5.53
C ALA A 333 22.04 -14.23 -4.61
N LEU A 334 22.23 -14.21 -3.29
CA LEU A 334 21.13 -14.11 -2.34
C LEU A 334 20.29 -12.83 -2.55
N ALA A 335 20.97 -11.69 -2.71
CA ALA A 335 20.32 -10.41 -2.94
C ALA A 335 19.64 -10.36 -4.32
N ASP A 336 20.30 -10.87 -5.36
CA ASP A 336 19.80 -10.90 -6.74
C ASP A 336 18.54 -11.77 -6.85
N GLY A 337 18.56 -12.98 -6.28
CA GLY A 337 17.42 -13.89 -6.29
C GLY A 337 16.20 -13.32 -5.56
N ASN A 338 16.38 -12.75 -4.36
CA ASN A 338 15.27 -12.10 -3.64
C ASN A 338 14.78 -10.83 -4.35
N THR A 339 15.67 -10.08 -5.02
CA THR A 339 15.29 -8.93 -5.85
C THR A 339 14.49 -9.35 -7.08
N ALA A 340 14.82 -10.50 -7.69
CA ALA A 340 14.07 -11.05 -8.81
C ALA A 340 12.66 -11.50 -8.40
N LEU A 341 12.49 -12.08 -7.21
CA LEU A 341 11.16 -12.38 -6.66
C LEU A 341 10.34 -11.10 -6.44
N LEU A 342 10.95 -10.05 -5.89
CA LEU A 342 10.30 -8.74 -5.73
C LEU A 342 9.95 -8.12 -7.09
N TRP A 343 10.83 -8.23 -8.07
CA TRP A 343 10.56 -7.74 -9.43
C TRP A 343 9.37 -8.46 -10.04
N ARG A 344 9.31 -9.80 -9.92
CA ARG A 344 8.18 -10.62 -10.39
C ARG A 344 6.88 -10.16 -9.76
N GLU A 345 6.84 -10.05 -8.43
CA GLU A 345 5.66 -9.54 -7.71
C GLU A 345 5.21 -8.20 -8.31
N GLN A 346 6.11 -7.22 -8.36
CA GLN A 346 5.78 -5.84 -8.72
C GLN A 346 5.47 -5.62 -10.21
N ASN A 347 6.02 -6.44 -11.11
CA ASN A 347 5.98 -6.21 -12.56
C ASN A 347 5.26 -7.28 -13.37
N GLN A 348 5.00 -8.45 -12.80
CA GLN A 348 4.28 -9.54 -13.45
C GLN A 348 2.98 -9.87 -12.73
N ILE A 349 3.00 -9.92 -11.39
CA ILE A 349 1.84 -10.37 -10.61
C ILE A 349 0.85 -9.23 -10.42
N ILE A 350 1.29 -8.07 -9.91
CA ILE A 350 0.36 -6.99 -9.53
C ILE A 350 0.27 -5.85 -10.55
N ALA A 351 0.91 -6.01 -11.71
CA ALA A 351 1.02 -4.93 -12.68
C ALA A 351 -0.35 -4.56 -13.29
N ASP A 352 -1.18 -5.54 -13.56
CA ASP A 352 -2.53 -5.38 -14.09
C ASP A 352 -3.55 -4.94 -13.03
N ASP A 353 -3.41 -5.34 -11.76
CA ASP A 353 -4.20 -4.79 -10.64
C ASP A 353 -4.09 -3.27 -10.59
N TRP A 354 -2.87 -2.75 -10.61
CA TRP A 354 -2.62 -1.30 -10.62
C TRP A 354 -3.18 -0.61 -11.87
N GLN A 355 -3.05 -1.24 -13.04
CA GLN A 355 -3.61 -0.72 -14.28
C GLN A 355 -5.15 -0.70 -14.25
N THR A 356 -5.75 -1.74 -13.66
CA THR A 356 -7.20 -1.87 -13.50
C THR A 356 -7.75 -0.81 -12.55
N MET A 357 -7.09 -0.60 -11.40
CA MET A 357 -7.45 0.47 -10.47
C MET A 357 -7.27 1.86 -11.07
N ARG A 358 -6.13 2.14 -11.73
CA ARG A 358 -5.85 3.44 -12.34
C ARG A 358 -6.79 3.74 -13.51
N GLY A 359 -7.10 2.73 -14.31
CA GLY A 359 -7.99 2.82 -15.46
C GLY A 359 -9.48 2.87 -15.09
N HIS A 360 -9.82 2.70 -13.81
CA HIS A 360 -11.21 2.75 -13.36
C HIS A 360 -11.83 4.13 -13.66
N PRO A 361 -12.99 4.20 -14.34
CA PRO A 361 -13.57 5.46 -14.79
C PRO A 361 -13.80 6.46 -13.65
N VAL A 362 -13.51 7.74 -13.90
CA VAL A 362 -13.76 8.89 -12.99
C VAL A 362 -12.85 8.96 -11.76
N THR A 363 -12.63 7.83 -11.08
CA THR A 363 -12.01 7.77 -9.75
C THR A 363 -10.60 7.18 -9.75
N GLY A 364 -10.22 6.42 -10.79
CA GLY A 364 -8.98 5.63 -10.81
C GLY A 364 -7.69 6.41 -10.65
N GLU A 365 -7.49 7.46 -11.44
CA GLU A 365 -6.28 8.27 -11.34
C GLU A 365 -6.19 9.00 -9.99
N ALA A 366 -7.31 9.56 -9.53
CA ALA A 366 -7.37 10.25 -8.25
C ALA A 366 -7.07 9.30 -7.08
N PHE A 367 -7.66 8.10 -7.12
CA PHE A 367 -7.50 7.09 -6.08
C PHE A 367 -6.06 6.60 -5.97
N THR A 368 -5.47 6.21 -7.10
CA THR A 368 -4.09 5.71 -7.14
C THR A 368 -3.07 6.80 -6.77
N TYR A 369 -3.32 8.05 -7.15
CA TYR A 369 -2.51 9.19 -6.69
C TYR A 369 -2.65 9.42 -5.18
N LEU A 370 -3.87 9.34 -4.63
CA LEU A 370 -4.08 9.43 -3.18
C LEU A 370 -3.31 8.34 -2.44
N MET A 371 -3.34 7.10 -2.93
CA MET A 371 -2.55 5.99 -2.38
C MET A 371 -1.04 6.27 -2.44
N THR A 372 -0.56 6.93 -3.49
CA THR A 372 0.83 7.37 -3.62
C THR A 372 1.21 8.41 -2.55
N LEU A 373 0.31 9.36 -2.30
CA LEU A 373 0.51 10.44 -1.32
C LEU A 373 0.51 9.93 0.14
N VAL A 374 -0.45 9.07 0.47
CA VAL A 374 -0.62 8.57 1.85
C VAL A 374 0.26 7.34 2.14
N GLY A 375 0.79 6.68 1.12
CA GLY A 375 1.68 5.53 1.24
C GLY A 375 2.97 5.88 1.97
N GLU A 376 3.39 5.01 2.89
CA GLU A 376 4.69 5.08 3.55
C GLU A 376 5.21 3.65 3.76
N PRO A 377 6.42 3.33 3.30
CA PRO A 377 7.03 2.06 3.63
C PRO A 377 7.32 2.02 5.12
N SER A 378 7.05 0.88 5.74
CA SER A 378 7.35 0.62 7.16
C SER A 378 8.79 0.18 7.41
N ILE A 379 9.64 0.28 6.39
CA ILE A 379 11.06 -0.06 6.46
C ILE A 379 11.84 1.14 7.00
N PRO A 380 12.56 1.01 8.14
CA PRO A 380 13.39 2.08 8.65
C PRO A 380 14.40 2.59 7.61
N GLY A 381 14.37 3.91 7.37
CA GLY A 381 15.27 4.58 6.44
C GLY A 381 14.77 4.66 5.00
N ALA A 382 13.68 3.99 4.65
CA ALA A 382 13.00 4.19 3.36
C ALA A 382 12.17 5.49 3.37
N GLY A 383 12.23 6.25 2.29
CA GLY A 383 11.43 7.46 2.08
C GLY A 383 10.06 7.14 1.49
N THR A 384 9.13 8.10 1.55
CA THR A 384 7.88 8.00 0.77
C THR A 384 8.14 8.26 -0.71
N TYR A 385 7.16 7.94 -1.56
CA TYR A 385 7.25 8.28 -2.99
C TYR A 385 7.50 9.79 -3.19
N ALA A 386 6.80 10.65 -2.44
CA ALA A 386 6.97 12.11 -2.55
C ALA A 386 8.36 12.59 -2.12
N GLN A 387 9.05 11.87 -1.22
CA GLN A 387 10.42 12.19 -0.82
C GLN A 387 11.45 11.70 -1.85
N TYR A 388 11.11 10.65 -2.60
CA TYR A 388 11.96 10.11 -3.66
C TYR A 388 11.83 10.91 -4.97
N ASP A 389 10.60 11.19 -5.38
CA ASP A 389 10.25 11.91 -6.61
C ASP A 389 9.23 13.01 -6.27
N PRO A 390 9.68 14.14 -5.68
CA PRO A 390 8.82 15.26 -5.37
C PRO A 390 8.36 15.96 -6.65
N PHE A 391 7.11 16.40 -6.67
CA PHE A 391 6.61 17.28 -7.72
C PHE A 391 7.32 18.64 -7.60
N THR A 392 8.01 19.06 -8.66
CA THR A 392 8.78 20.29 -8.69
C THR A 392 8.13 21.35 -9.58
N VAL A 393 8.14 22.60 -9.13
CA VAL A 393 7.69 23.76 -9.91
C VAL A 393 8.88 24.70 -10.08
N SER A 394 9.29 24.91 -11.33
CA SER A 394 10.36 25.85 -11.66
C SER A 394 9.80 27.14 -12.27
N VAL A 395 10.26 28.28 -11.76
CA VAL A 395 9.90 29.61 -12.25
C VAL A 395 11.19 30.38 -12.55
N GLU A 396 11.30 30.93 -13.75
CA GLU A 396 12.38 31.88 -14.06
C GLU A 396 12.10 33.24 -13.41
N THR A 397 13.09 33.79 -12.73
CA THR A 397 13.00 35.14 -12.16
C THR A 397 12.78 36.18 -13.29
N PRO A 398 11.86 37.15 -13.13
CA PRO A 398 11.58 38.12 -14.19
C PRO A 398 12.78 39.04 -14.51
N GLY A 399 13.15 39.15 -15.79
CA GLY A 399 14.16 40.13 -16.23
C GLY A 399 14.95 39.69 -17.47
N PRO A 400 15.78 40.57 -18.06
CA PRO A 400 16.68 40.20 -19.14
C PRO A 400 17.88 39.40 -18.62
N GLU A 401 18.36 38.43 -19.42
CA GLU A 401 19.55 37.61 -19.09
C GLU A 401 20.81 38.43 -18.84
N ASN A 402 20.89 39.56 -19.53
CA ASN A 402 22.03 40.43 -19.54
C ASN A 402 21.59 41.85 -19.22
N ILE A 403 22.21 42.47 -18.22
CA ILE A 403 22.08 43.90 -17.98
C ILE A 403 23.14 44.61 -18.82
N GLY A 404 22.71 45.49 -19.73
CA GLY A 404 23.59 46.28 -20.57
C GLY A 404 23.59 47.76 -20.19
N ILE A 405 24.75 48.42 -20.30
CA ILE A 405 24.82 49.89 -20.22
C ILE A 405 24.50 50.46 -21.62
N PRO A 406 23.42 51.25 -21.80
CA PRO A 406 22.98 51.72 -23.12
C PRO A 406 24.08 52.46 -23.88
N PHE A 407 24.20 52.20 -25.18
CA PHE A 407 25.15 52.83 -26.11
C PHE A 407 26.65 52.54 -25.88
N THR A 408 27.01 51.60 -25.00
CA THR A 408 28.41 51.30 -24.68
C THR A 408 28.91 49.94 -25.19
N GLY A 409 28.01 49.02 -25.54
CA GLY A 409 28.36 47.65 -25.95
C GLY A 409 28.84 46.74 -24.81
N ILE A 410 28.73 47.20 -23.55
CA ILE A 410 29.08 46.44 -22.35
C ILE A 410 27.80 45.78 -21.80
N SER A 411 27.79 44.46 -21.70
CA SER A 411 26.79 43.67 -20.97
C SER A 411 27.46 42.86 -19.85
N PHE A 412 26.67 42.56 -18.83
CA PHE A 412 27.03 41.67 -17.73
C PHE A 412 25.83 40.78 -17.42
N ASP A 413 26.10 39.58 -16.93
CA ASP A 413 25.06 38.65 -16.47
C ASP A 413 24.22 39.34 -15.38
N ASN A 414 22.91 39.18 -15.48
CA ASN A 414 22.00 39.76 -14.52
C ASN A 414 22.09 38.98 -13.20
N PRO A 415 22.58 39.59 -12.09
CA PRO A 415 22.80 38.88 -10.83
C PRO A 415 21.51 38.53 -10.09
N VAL A 416 20.34 38.99 -10.57
CA VAL A 416 19.02 38.58 -10.08
C VAL A 416 18.30 37.67 -11.08
N GLN A 417 19.00 37.23 -12.14
CA GLN A 417 18.48 36.19 -13.01
C GLN A 417 18.88 34.81 -12.45
N GLY A 418 17.89 33.97 -12.24
CA GLY A 418 18.06 32.58 -11.82
C GLY A 418 16.79 31.77 -12.05
N THR A 419 16.90 30.46 -11.83
CA THR A 419 15.74 29.57 -11.74
C THR A 419 15.42 29.35 -10.27
N VAL A 420 14.19 29.67 -9.87
CA VAL A 420 13.68 29.27 -8.56
C VAL A 420 12.95 27.94 -8.76
N THR A 421 13.44 26.88 -8.13
CA THR A 421 12.79 25.57 -8.11
C THR A 421 12.18 25.35 -6.74
N VAL A 422 10.87 25.06 -6.72
CA VAL A 422 10.13 24.72 -5.51
C VAL A 422 9.84 23.23 -5.57
N GLU A 423 10.39 22.48 -4.62
CA GLU A 423 10.00 21.09 -4.39
C GLU A 423 8.78 21.08 -3.48
N THR A 424 7.71 20.44 -3.95
CA THR A 424 6.47 20.32 -3.20
C THR A 424 6.43 18.99 -2.48
N PRO A 425 5.67 18.87 -1.37
CA PRO A 425 5.49 17.61 -0.66
C PRO A 425 4.54 16.62 -1.38
N LEU A 426 4.21 16.90 -2.64
CA LEU A 426 3.32 16.09 -3.45
C LEU A 426 4.15 15.15 -4.33
N PRO A 427 3.71 13.89 -4.56
CA PRO A 427 4.37 13.01 -5.51
C PRO A 427 4.40 13.59 -6.94
N GLY A 428 5.56 13.53 -7.58
CA GLY A 428 5.76 13.84 -9.01
C GLY A 428 5.19 12.77 -9.94
N GLY A 429 5.03 11.55 -9.42
CA GLY A 429 4.47 10.39 -10.12
C GLY A 429 3.25 9.77 -9.45
N ASN A 430 2.91 8.56 -9.88
CA ASN A 430 1.79 7.78 -9.35
C ASN A 430 2.24 6.32 -9.21
N ILE A 431 2.09 5.73 -8.03
CA ILE A 431 2.50 4.35 -7.70
C ILE A 431 1.88 3.29 -8.63
N ALA A 432 0.76 3.60 -9.29
CA ALA A 432 0.17 2.70 -10.27
C ALA A 432 0.93 2.64 -11.60
N ASP A 433 1.83 3.59 -11.87
CA ASP A 433 2.76 3.52 -13.01
C ASP A 433 3.88 2.51 -12.72
N GLN A 434 3.95 1.47 -13.52
CA GLN A 434 4.84 0.34 -13.28
C GLN A 434 6.33 0.72 -13.29
N ALA A 435 6.76 1.54 -14.26
CA ALA A 435 8.17 1.87 -14.44
C ALA A 435 8.68 2.74 -13.29
N THR A 436 7.94 3.79 -12.96
CA THR A 436 8.30 4.71 -11.88
C THR A 436 8.12 4.09 -10.50
N ARG A 437 7.12 3.20 -10.31
CA ARG A 437 7.02 2.37 -9.09
C ARG A 437 8.26 1.52 -8.90
N TRP A 438 8.71 0.81 -9.95
CA TRP A 438 9.91 -0.02 -9.83
C TRP A 438 11.17 0.83 -9.59
N GLU A 439 11.28 1.98 -10.23
CA GLU A 439 12.38 2.93 -9.98
C GLU A 439 12.42 3.39 -8.53
N TYR A 440 11.28 3.77 -7.94
CA TYR A 440 11.17 4.11 -6.52
C TYR A 440 11.58 2.93 -5.62
N ILE A 441 11.00 1.75 -5.82
CA ILE A 441 11.28 0.57 -4.99
C ILE A 441 12.76 0.18 -5.06
N SER A 442 13.33 0.15 -6.27
CA SER A 442 14.71 -0.31 -6.49
C SER A 442 15.78 0.67 -6.04
N ASN A 443 15.48 1.97 -5.94
CA ASN A 443 16.45 2.99 -5.54
C ASN A 443 16.27 3.52 -4.10
N ASP A 444 15.10 3.30 -3.47
CA ASP A 444 14.84 3.74 -2.09
C ASP A 444 14.55 2.55 -1.17
N THR A 445 13.41 1.89 -1.36
CA THR A 445 12.84 0.98 -0.36
C THR A 445 13.63 -0.33 -0.26
N LEU A 446 14.00 -0.94 -1.39
CA LEU A 446 14.77 -2.18 -1.42
C LEU A 446 16.20 -1.98 -0.87
N PRO A 447 16.97 -0.95 -1.26
CA PRO A 447 18.27 -0.68 -0.65
C PRO A 447 18.22 -0.45 0.86
N ALA A 448 17.24 0.31 1.35
CA ALA A 448 17.05 0.53 2.79
C ALA A 448 16.79 -0.79 3.54
N TYR A 449 15.96 -1.66 2.96
CA TYR A 449 15.70 -2.99 3.51
C TYR A 449 16.94 -3.89 3.51
N GLN A 450 17.63 -3.99 2.37
CA GLN A 450 18.86 -4.77 2.24
C GLN A 450 19.94 -4.30 3.21
N GLN A 451 20.05 -2.98 3.41
CA GLN A 451 20.92 -2.40 4.42
C GLN A 451 20.51 -2.84 5.83
N LEU A 452 19.22 -2.76 6.17
CA LEU A 452 18.70 -3.16 7.47
C LEU A 452 18.99 -4.63 7.77
N VAL A 453 18.66 -5.57 6.87
CA VAL A 453 18.87 -7.00 7.12
C VAL A 453 20.34 -7.40 7.13
N THR A 454 21.20 -6.65 6.44
CA THR A 454 22.65 -6.94 6.39
C THR A 454 23.40 -6.34 7.57
N GLN A 455 23.09 -5.09 7.94
CA GLN A 455 23.82 -4.33 8.95
C GLN A 455 23.20 -4.42 10.35
N HIS A 456 21.88 -4.62 10.42
CA HIS A 456 21.09 -4.64 11.64
C HIS A 456 20.08 -5.80 11.68
N PRO A 457 20.52 -7.08 11.50
CA PRO A 457 19.63 -8.23 11.43
C PRO A 457 18.78 -8.41 12.71
N ASP A 458 19.33 -8.12 13.89
CA ASP A 458 18.57 -8.19 15.15
C ASP A 458 17.42 -7.18 15.19
N GLN A 459 17.63 -5.99 14.61
CA GLN A 459 16.58 -4.97 14.50
C GLN A 459 15.52 -5.39 13.48
N ALA A 460 15.93 -5.96 12.34
CA ALA A 460 15.01 -6.49 11.34
C ALA A 460 14.11 -7.58 11.96
N ALA A 461 14.71 -8.55 12.66
CA ALA A 461 13.99 -9.62 13.34
C ALA A 461 13.05 -9.09 14.43
N GLN A 462 13.46 -8.05 15.18
CA GLN A 462 12.59 -7.42 16.18
C GLN A 462 11.35 -6.76 15.55
N ILE A 463 11.52 -6.03 14.44
CA ILE A 463 10.40 -5.38 13.73
C ILE A 463 9.47 -6.43 13.13
N ILE A 464 10.03 -7.46 12.50
CA ILE A 464 9.26 -8.52 11.85
C ILE A 464 8.50 -9.37 12.89
N GLY A 465 9.12 -9.67 14.03
CA GLY A 465 8.50 -10.43 15.12
C GLY A 465 7.56 -9.62 16.02
N THR A 466 7.29 -8.35 15.71
CA THR A 466 6.24 -7.57 16.38
C THR A 466 4.87 -7.99 15.82
N ASP A 467 3.85 -8.03 16.69
CA ASP A 467 2.49 -8.42 16.32
C ASP A 467 1.98 -7.66 15.08
N VAL A 468 1.42 -8.40 14.12
CA VAL A 468 0.96 -7.84 12.86
C VAL A 468 -0.19 -6.86 13.07
N SER A 469 -1.12 -7.15 13.99
CA SER A 469 -2.25 -6.28 14.29
C SER A 469 -1.78 -4.95 14.88
N ASP A 470 -0.82 -5.00 15.82
CA ASP A 470 -0.21 -3.78 16.39
C ASP A 470 0.46 -2.94 15.29
N ARG A 471 1.22 -3.58 14.38
CA ARG A 471 1.87 -2.89 13.27
C ARG A 471 0.86 -2.33 12.27
N ILE A 472 -0.24 -3.04 12.00
CA ILE A 472 -1.32 -2.50 11.15
C ILE A 472 -1.88 -1.23 11.81
N ASP A 473 -2.23 -1.32 13.10
CA ASP A 473 -2.79 -0.21 13.88
C ASP A 473 -1.86 1.02 13.94
N ASP A 474 -0.54 0.81 13.92
CA ASP A 474 0.46 1.88 13.83
C ASP A 474 0.43 2.68 12.51
N TYR A 475 -0.03 2.05 11.43
CA TYR A 475 -0.12 2.65 10.10
C TYR A 475 -1.54 3.08 9.70
N ARG A 476 -2.56 2.75 10.49
CA ARG A 476 -3.94 3.22 10.26
C ARG A 476 -4.01 4.75 10.33
N LEU A 477 -4.83 5.38 9.49
CA LEU A 477 -5.15 6.81 9.55
C LEU A 477 -5.87 7.18 10.86
N THR A 478 -6.44 6.20 11.54
CA THR A 478 -6.99 6.38 12.90
C THR A 478 -5.92 6.67 13.95
N ASN A 479 -4.65 6.36 13.68
CA ASN A 479 -3.55 6.61 14.60
C ASN A 479 -3.10 8.08 14.53
N PRO A 480 -3.16 8.84 15.64
CA PRO A 480 -2.74 10.24 15.67
C PRO A 480 -1.28 10.46 15.24
N ALA A 481 -0.37 9.54 15.55
CA ALA A 481 1.02 9.64 15.16
C ALA A 481 1.19 9.45 13.64
N ARG A 482 0.39 8.57 13.03
CA ARG A 482 0.37 8.36 11.57
C ARG A 482 -0.05 9.64 10.85
N ILE A 483 -1.17 10.22 11.27
CA ILE A 483 -1.70 11.44 10.66
C ILE A 483 -0.78 12.63 10.91
N GLY A 484 -0.20 12.73 12.11
CA GLY A 484 0.83 13.73 12.42
C GLY A 484 1.95 13.71 11.39
N ARG A 485 2.52 12.53 11.09
CA ARG A 485 3.57 12.39 10.06
C ARG A 485 3.10 12.81 8.66
N ILE A 486 1.88 12.44 8.26
CA ILE A 486 1.34 12.85 6.95
C ILE A 486 1.20 14.38 6.89
N LEU A 487 0.70 15.02 7.94
CA LEU A 487 0.54 16.47 8.01
C LEU A 487 1.89 17.19 8.02
N ASP A 488 2.84 16.70 8.81
CA ASP A 488 4.20 17.26 8.87
C ASP A 488 4.82 17.23 7.46
N ARG A 489 4.72 16.10 6.75
CA ARG A 489 5.19 15.99 5.35
C ARG A 489 4.51 16.97 4.42
N LEU A 490 3.20 17.16 4.51
CA LEU A 490 2.48 18.14 3.68
C LEU A 490 2.92 19.60 3.92
N THR A 491 3.76 19.84 4.93
CA THR A 491 4.40 21.14 5.21
C THR A 491 5.88 21.20 4.84
N GLU A 492 6.48 20.10 4.37
CA GLU A 492 7.87 20.02 3.88
C GLU A 492 7.96 20.57 2.45
N TRP A 493 8.08 21.90 2.34
CA TRP A 493 8.36 22.59 1.06
C TRP A 493 9.82 23.00 1.04
N ASP A 494 10.53 22.67 -0.05
CA ASP A 494 11.90 23.14 -0.27
C ASP A 494 11.97 24.14 -1.42
N VAL A 495 12.84 25.15 -1.29
CA VAL A 495 13.00 26.21 -2.28
C VAL A 495 14.48 26.40 -2.56
N ASP A 496 14.87 26.05 -3.77
CA ASP A 496 16.23 26.25 -4.28
C ASP A 496 16.28 27.41 -5.29
N VAL A 497 17.41 28.11 -5.30
CA VAL A 497 17.65 29.27 -6.17
C VAL A 497 19.00 29.09 -6.86
N ASP A 498 18.95 28.68 -8.13
CA ASP A 498 20.12 28.58 -8.99
C ASP A 498 20.36 29.91 -9.72
N GLN A 499 21.50 30.55 -9.44
CA GLN A 499 21.97 31.81 -10.04
C GLN A 499 23.13 31.61 -11.00
#